data_AF-A0A349PQA6-F1
#
_entry.id   AF-A0A349PQA6-F1
#
_cell.length_a   1.000
_cell.length_b   1.000
_cell.length_c   1.000
_cell.angle_alpha   90.00
_cell.angle_beta   90.00
_cell.angle_gamma   90.00
#
_symmetry.space_group_name_H-M   'P 1'
#
loop_
_entity.id
_entity.type
_entity.pdbx_description
1 polymer ?
#
loop_
_entity_poly.entity_id
_entity_poly.type
_entity_poly.pdbx_seq_one_letter_code
_entity_poly.pdbx_strand_id
1 'polypeptide(L)'
;MIGNDIIDLALAQKESHWKRRGFLDKIFTQNEQFLILNAKNPAIMVWNLWSRKEAVYKIYNRQTDIRGYFPLQLECSDMAIIDGFTFGKVVIKNQIYFTKTEINSDFIHTIAVENVQYFDAIKTLENRQNIQKMNRIPDYIEAANLSIKPVSISHHGRFERIISF
;
A
#
# COMPACT_ATOMS: atom_id res chain seq x y z
N MET A 1 -4.90 -9.05 9.15
CA MET A 1 -3.71 -8.98 8.26
C MET A 1 -3.35 -7.52 7.98
N ILE A 2 -2.09 -7.27 7.65
CA ILE A 2 -1.57 -5.93 7.32
C ILE A 2 -0.81 -5.95 6.01
N GLY A 3 -0.87 -4.83 5.31
CA GLY A 3 -0.17 -4.57 4.06
C GLY A 3 0.45 -3.19 4.09
N ASN A 4 1.56 -2.99 3.41
CA ASN A 4 2.04 -1.65 3.11
C ASN A 4 2.60 -1.56 1.70
N ASP A 5 2.80 -0.35 1.23
CA ASP A 5 3.55 -0.03 0.01
C ASP A 5 4.27 1.30 0.16
N ILE A 6 5.48 1.41 -0.40
CA ILE A 6 6.30 2.64 -0.33
C ILE A 6 6.74 3.00 -1.74
N ILE A 7 6.58 4.26 -2.11
CA ILE A 7 7.00 4.80 -3.41
C ILE A 7 8.02 5.92 -3.18
N ASP A 8 9.29 5.69 -3.51
CA ASP A 8 10.26 6.76 -3.78
C ASP A 8 9.82 7.61 -4.98
N LEU A 9 9.45 8.86 -4.74
CA LEU A 9 8.95 9.77 -5.77
C LEU A 9 10.03 10.14 -6.78
N ALA A 10 11.29 10.25 -6.34
CA ALA A 10 12.40 10.58 -7.22
C ALA A 10 12.71 9.42 -8.18
N LEU A 11 12.63 8.18 -7.68
CA LEU A 11 12.79 7.00 -8.54
C LEU A 11 11.60 6.83 -9.48
N ALA A 12 10.37 6.95 -8.96
CA ALA A 12 9.16 6.85 -9.75
C ALA A 12 9.13 7.87 -10.91
N GLN A 13 9.62 9.09 -10.69
CA GLN A 13 9.74 10.11 -11.74
C GLN A 13 10.71 9.71 -12.86
N LYS A 14 11.80 9.00 -12.53
CA LYS A 14 12.82 8.57 -13.50
C LYS A 14 12.39 7.32 -14.28
N GLU A 15 11.78 6.36 -13.59
CA GLU A 15 11.51 5.03 -14.16
C GLU A 15 10.10 4.89 -14.74
N SER A 16 9.15 5.72 -14.30
CA SER A 16 7.76 5.60 -14.74
C SER A 16 7.38 6.61 -15.80
N HIS A 17 7.00 6.08 -16.95
CA HIS A 17 6.29 6.83 -17.98
C HIS A 17 4.77 6.67 -17.82
N TRP A 18 4.22 7.02 -16.64
CA TRP A 18 2.78 6.87 -16.38
C TRP A 18 1.89 7.64 -17.37
N LYS A 19 2.43 8.66 -18.04
CA LYS A 19 1.74 9.43 -19.10
C LYS A 19 1.69 8.69 -20.46
N ARG A 20 2.32 7.52 -20.61
CA ARG A 20 2.27 6.77 -21.87
C ARG A 20 0.84 6.28 -22.13
N ARG A 21 0.47 6.22 -23.41
CA ARG A 21 -0.84 5.74 -23.84
C ARG A 21 -1.13 4.34 -23.26
N GLY A 22 -2.32 4.18 -22.69
CA GLY A 22 -2.81 2.92 -22.12
C GLY A 22 -2.15 2.52 -20.80
N PHE A 23 -1.37 3.38 -20.14
CA PHE A 23 -0.93 3.11 -18.76
C PHE A 23 -2.11 3.19 -17.79
N LEU A 24 -2.84 4.30 -17.82
CA LEU A 24 -3.97 4.52 -16.90
C LEU A 24 -5.07 3.47 -17.09
N ASP A 25 -5.42 3.16 -18.34
CA ASP A 25 -6.46 2.18 -18.69
C ASP A 25 -6.20 0.77 -18.17
N LYS A 26 -4.92 0.42 -17.97
CA LYS A 26 -4.52 -0.91 -17.50
C LYS A 26 -4.56 -1.05 -15.98
N ILE A 27 -4.57 0.07 -15.24
CA ILE A 27 -4.29 0.09 -13.80
C ILE A 27 -5.45 0.72 -13.02
N PHE A 28 -6.07 1.76 -13.57
CA PHE A 28 -7.03 2.61 -12.88
C PHE A 28 -8.42 2.53 -13.52
N THR A 29 -9.43 2.43 -12.67
CA THR A 29 -10.84 2.53 -13.09
C THR A 29 -11.16 3.91 -13.62
N GLN A 30 -12.28 4.09 -14.32
CA GLN A 30 -12.68 5.40 -14.84
C GLN A 30 -12.81 6.47 -13.73
N ASN A 31 -13.32 6.08 -12.56
CA ASN A 31 -13.39 6.95 -11.38
C ASN A 31 -12.00 7.39 -10.90
N GLU A 32 -11.06 6.45 -10.81
CA GLU A 32 -9.68 6.73 -10.41
C GLU A 32 -8.95 7.60 -11.45
N GLN A 33 -9.18 7.35 -12.75
CA GLN A 33 -8.66 8.20 -13.82
C GLN A 33 -9.20 9.63 -13.73
N PHE A 34 -10.50 9.80 -13.42
CA PHE A 34 -11.08 11.11 -13.18
C PHE A 34 -10.39 11.82 -12.01
N LEU A 35 -10.13 11.12 -10.90
CA LEU A 35 -9.39 11.67 -9.77
C LEU A 35 -7.96 12.10 -10.16
N ILE A 36 -7.26 11.27 -10.95
CA ILE A 36 -5.91 11.56 -11.42
C ILE A 36 -5.88 12.81 -12.29
N LEU A 37 -6.78 12.90 -13.28
CA LEU A 37 -6.80 13.98 -14.27
C LEU A 37 -7.22 15.32 -13.68
N ASN A 38 -8.02 15.33 -12.61
CA ASN A 38 -8.48 16.53 -11.93
C ASN A 38 -7.65 16.91 -10.69
N ALA A 39 -6.64 16.10 -10.32
CA ALA A 39 -5.80 16.40 -9.16
C ALA A 39 -4.88 17.59 -9.42
N LYS A 40 -4.62 18.39 -8.37
CA LYS A 40 -3.62 19.47 -8.40
C LYS A 40 -2.23 18.96 -8.80
N ASN A 41 -1.88 17.75 -8.38
CA ASN A 41 -0.68 17.05 -8.81
C ASN A 41 -1.04 15.64 -9.28
N PRO A 42 -1.28 15.45 -10.59
CA PRO A 42 -1.68 14.16 -11.15
C PRO A 42 -0.68 13.03 -10.90
N ALA A 43 0.63 13.33 -10.92
CA ALA A 43 1.66 12.32 -10.66
C ALA A 43 1.57 11.79 -9.22
N ILE A 44 1.39 12.69 -8.25
CA ILE A 44 1.18 12.29 -6.84
C ILE A 44 -0.11 11.46 -6.70
N MET A 45 -1.19 11.84 -7.39
CA MET A 45 -2.44 11.07 -7.34
C MET A 45 -2.28 9.66 -7.93
N VAL A 46 -1.56 9.50 -9.05
CA VAL A 46 -1.23 8.18 -9.63
C VAL A 46 -0.55 7.29 -8.59
N TRP A 47 0.47 7.81 -7.92
CA TRP A 47 1.26 7.03 -6.97
C TRP A 47 0.56 6.79 -5.64
N ASN A 48 -0.28 7.73 -5.19
CA ASN A 48 -1.18 7.54 -4.07
C ASN A 48 -2.10 6.34 -4.32
N LEU A 49 -2.87 6.37 -5.42
CA LEU A 49 -3.80 5.30 -5.76
C LEU A 49 -3.09 3.96 -6.01
N TRP A 50 -1.94 3.97 -6.69
CA TRP A 50 -1.14 2.77 -6.90
C TRP A 50 -0.67 2.14 -5.59
N SER A 51 -0.10 2.93 -4.68
CA SER A 51 0.39 2.41 -3.40
C SER A 51 -0.72 1.81 -2.52
N ARG A 52 -1.94 2.38 -2.59
CA ARG A 52 -3.13 1.83 -1.92
C ARG A 52 -3.51 0.46 -2.48
N LYS A 53 -3.53 0.31 -3.80
CA LYS A 53 -3.80 -0.98 -4.46
C LYS A 53 -2.77 -2.03 -4.07
N GLU A 54 -1.49 -1.70 -4.11
CA GLU A 54 -0.39 -2.64 -3.77
C GLU A 54 -0.42 -3.05 -2.29
N ALA A 55 -0.66 -2.10 -1.38
CA ALA A 55 -0.79 -2.40 0.05
C ALA A 55 -1.95 -3.38 0.30
N VAL A 56 -3.08 -3.21 -0.37
CA VAL A 56 -4.25 -4.09 -0.24
C VAL A 56 -4.06 -5.42 -0.97
N TYR A 57 -3.41 -5.41 -2.13
CA TYR A 57 -3.05 -6.63 -2.85
C TYR A 57 -2.20 -7.57 -1.98
N LYS A 58 -1.25 -7.04 -1.18
CA LYS A 58 -0.48 -7.85 -0.23
C LYS A 58 -1.35 -8.55 0.80
N ILE A 59 -2.38 -7.88 1.32
CA ILE A 59 -3.32 -8.52 2.25
C ILE A 59 -4.11 -9.59 1.51
N TYR A 60 -4.77 -9.22 0.41
CA TYR A 60 -5.63 -10.11 -0.36
C TYR A 60 -4.90 -11.37 -0.84
N ASN A 61 -3.66 -11.21 -1.33
CA ASN A 61 -2.81 -12.34 -1.74
C ASN A 61 -2.52 -13.28 -0.56
N ARG A 62 -2.18 -12.76 0.61
CA ARG A 62 -1.89 -13.59 1.80
C ARG A 62 -3.12 -14.34 2.31
N GLN A 63 -4.31 -13.75 2.18
CA GLN A 63 -5.55 -14.36 2.63
C GLN A 63 -6.07 -15.44 1.69
N THR A 64 -5.86 -15.26 0.38
CA THR A 64 -6.49 -16.09 -0.65
C THR A 64 -5.51 -17.01 -1.39
N ASP A 65 -4.20 -16.79 -1.23
CA ASP A 65 -3.11 -17.37 -2.04
C ASP A 65 -3.26 -17.12 -3.56
N ILE A 66 -4.19 -16.25 -3.97
CA ILE A 66 -4.40 -15.90 -5.38
C ILE A 66 -3.30 -14.93 -5.80
N ARG A 67 -2.49 -15.37 -6.76
CA ARG A 67 -1.46 -14.55 -7.43
C ARG A 67 -1.97 -14.12 -8.79
N GLY A 68 -1.89 -12.83 -9.09
CA GLY A 68 -2.27 -12.34 -10.41
C GLY A 68 -2.13 -10.83 -10.52
N TYR A 69 -2.11 -10.35 -11.76
CA TYR A 69 -2.08 -8.94 -12.07
C TYR A 69 -3.49 -8.47 -12.43
N PHE A 70 -4.20 -7.89 -11.45
CA PHE A 70 -5.58 -7.43 -11.61
C PHE A 70 -5.84 -6.07 -10.93
N PRO A 71 -5.04 -5.02 -11.24
CA PRO A 71 -5.17 -3.71 -10.58
C PRO A 71 -6.55 -3.06 -10.77
N LEU A 72 -7.27 -3.37 -11.86
CA LEU A 72 -8.63 -2.89 -12.11
C LEU A 72 -9.70 -3.55 -11.20
N GLN A 73 -9.38 -4.67 -10.53
CA GLN A 73 -10.28 -5.28 -9.53
C GLN A 73 -10.11 -4.69 -8.13
N LEU A 74 -9.06 -3.88 -7.91
CA LEU A 74 -8.77 -3.19 -6.66
C LEU A 74 -9.22 -1.74 -6.83
N GLU A 75 -10.44 -1.40 -6.44
CA GLU A 75 -10.97 -0.05 -6.65
C GLU A 75 -10.75 0.82 -5.40
N CYS A 76 -10.02 1.92 -5.56
CA CYS A 76 -9.86 2.92 -4.52
C CYS A 76 -11.11 3.80 -4.45
N SER A 77 -11.63 3.97 -3.24
CA SER A 77 -12.74 4.88 -2.95
C SER A 77 -12.46 5.60 -1.63
N ASP A 78 -13.29 6.59 -1.33
CA ASP A 78 -13.25 7.42 -0.12
C ASP A 78 -11.88 8.09 0.11
N MET A 79 -11.81 9.42 0.05
CA MET A 79 -10.58 10.15 0.39
C MET A 79 -10.89 11.24 1.41
N ALA A 80 -10.39 11.05 2.62
CA ALA A 80 -10.43 12.03 3.69
C ALA A 80 -9.00 12.38 4.10
N ILE A 81 -8.72 13.67 4.29
CA ILE A 81 -7.44 14.12 4.81
C ILE A 81 -7.64 14.49 6.28
N ILE A 82 -6.93 13.80 7.17
CA ILE A 82 -7.00 13.99 8.63
C ILE A 82 -5.56 14.02 9.14
N ASP A 83 -5.19 15.08 9.85
CA ASP A 83 -3.86 15.26 10.45
C ASP A 83 -2.68 15.03 9.48
N GLY A 84 -2.84 15.46 8.22
CA GLY A 84 -1.81 15.31 7.17
C GLY A 84 -1.74 13.92 6.52
N PHE A 85 -2.58 12.97 6.92
CA PHE A 85 -2.68 11.66 6.30
C PHE A 85 -3.91 11.56 5.41
N THR A 86 -3.78 10.85 4.29
CA THR A 86 -4.93 10.49 3.44
C THR A 86 -5.47 9.12 3.87
N PHE A 87 -6.71 9.11 4.33
CA PHE A 87 -7.47 7.91 4.65
C PHE A 87 -8.40 7.55 3.49
N GLY A 88 -8.59 6.25 3.28
CA GLY A 88 -9.52 5.78 2.27
C GLY A 88 -9.76 4.29 2.30
N LYS A 89 -10.51 3.78 1.31
CA LYS A 89 -10.82 2.36 1.16
C LYS A 89 -10.28 1.81 -0.15
N VAL A 90 -10.08 0.50 -0.19
CA VAL A 90 -9.92 -0.26 -1.43
C VAL A 90 -10.85 -1.45 -1.36
N VAL A 91 -11.59 -1.68 -2.44
CA VAL A 91 -12.55 -2.78 -2.54
C VAL A 91 -12.07 -3.78 -3.59
N ILE A 92 -12.16 -5.08 -3.26
CA ILE A 92 -11.94 -6.18 -4.19
C ILE A 92 -12.88 -7.33 -3.86
N LYS A 93 -13.67 -7.81 -4.84
CA LYS A 93 -14.60 -8.95 -4.69
C LYS A 93 -15.42 -8.91 -3.39
N ASN A 94 -16.04 -7.76 -3.12
CA ASN A 94 -16.86 -7.48 -1.93
C ASN A 94 -16.11 -7.42 -0.59
N GLN A 95 -14.79 -7.53 -0.59
CA GLN A 95 -13.96 -7.29 0.59
C GLN A 95 -13.52 -5.82 0.60
N ILE A 96 -13.57 -5.21 1.78
CA ILE A 96 -13.22 -3.81 2.00
C ILE A 96 -11.98 -3.77 2.89
N TYR A 97 -10.99 -3.01 2.45
CA TYR A 97 -9.79 -2.73 3.23
C TYR A 97 -9.65 -1.23 3.41
N PHE A 98 -9.08 -0.83 4.55
CA PHE A 98 -8.85 0.56 4.91
C PHE A 98 -7.39 0.90 4.69
N THR A 99 -7.14 2.12 4.20
CA THR A 99 -5.80 2.62 3.89
C THR A 99 -5.53 3.92 4.62
N LYS A 100 -4.29 4.08 5.11
CA LYS A 100 -3.73 5.31 5.66
C LYS A 100 -2.46 5.62 4.89
N THR A 101 -2.39 6.79 4.28
CA THR A 101 -1.32 7.18 3.37
C THR A 101 -0.63 8.45 3.85
N GLU A 102 0.67 8.37 4.05
CA GLU A 102 1.56 9.52 4.25
C GLU A 102 2.10 9.97 2.89
N ILE A 103 2.03 11.28 2.62
CA ILE A 103 2.53 11.88 1.38
C ILE A 103 3.42 13.06 1.75
N ASN A 104 4.69 13.02 1.33
CA ASN A 104 5.60 14.15 1.43
C ASN A 104 6.39 14.34 0.12
N SER A 105 7.43 15.18 0.14
CA SER A 105 8.24 15.50 -1.04
C SER A 105 9.07 14.32 -1.56
N ASP A 106 9.36 13.35 -0.69
CA ASP A 106 10.31 12.28 -0.98
C ASP A 106 9.62 10.96 -1.29
N PHE A 107 8.54 10.65 -0.58
CA PHE A 107 7.86 9.37 -0.71
C PHE A 107 6.34 9.46 -0.52
N ILE A 108 5.69 8.37 -0.94
CA ILE A 108 4.31 8.03 -0.57
C ILE A 108 4.34 6.67 0.14
N HIS A 109 3.86 6.62 1.38
CA HIS A 109 3.79 5.39 2.17
C HIS A 109 2.34 5.08 2.52
N THR A 110 1.84 3.95 2.05
CA THR A 110 0.50 3.47 2.40
C THR A 110 0.58 2.27 3.34
N ILE A 111 -0.24 2.28 4.38
CA ILE A 111 -0.56 1.14 5.23
C ILE A 111 -2.01 0.73 4.94
N ALA A 112 -2.25 -0.58 4.81
CA ALA A 112 -3.56 -1.17 4.64
C ALA A 112 -3.89 -2.11 5.82
N VAL A 113 -5.16 -2.11 6.23
CA VAL A 113 -5.71 -2.94 7.31
C VAL A 113 -7.13 -3.39 6.99
N GLU A 114 -7.57 -4.48 7.60
CA GLU A 114 -8.95 -4.99 7.48
C GLU A 114 -9.93 -4.29 8.41
N ASN A 115 -9.44 -3.71 9.51
CA ASN A 115 -10.24 -2.97 10.49
C ASN A 115 -9.50 -1.68 10.84
N VAL A 116 -10.19 -0.54 10.79
CA VAL A 116 -9.62 0.78 11.10
C VAL A 116 -8.93 0.85 12.46
N GLN A 117 -9.39 0.09 13.46
CA GLN A 117 -8.79 0.04 14.80
C GLN A 117 -7.37 -0.55 14.79
N TYR A 118 -6.99 -1.29 13.74
CA TYR A 118 -5.67 -1.87 13.62
C TYR A 118 -4.59 -0.84 13.30
N PHE A 119 -4.93 0.36 12.83
CA PHE A 119 -3.92 1.40 12.61
C PHE A 119 -3.17 1.76 13.90
N ASP A 120 -3.85 1.77 15.05
CA ASP A 120 -3.26 2.16 16.33
C ASP A 120 -2.32 1.10 16.92
N ALA A 121 -2.48 -0.15 16.48
CA ALA A 121 -1.64 -1.27 16.91
C ALA A 121 -0.39 -1.46 16.04
N ILE A 122 -0.31 -0.79 14.87
CA ILE A 122 0.79 -0.99 13.94
C ILE A 122 2.04 -0.22 14.38
N LYS A 123 3.17 -0.91 14.39
CA LYS A 123 4.49 -0.36 14.66
C LYS A 123 5.38 -0.47 13.43
N THR A 124 6.26 0.51 13.25
CA THR A 124 7.34 0.44 12.27
C THR A 124 8.55 -0.25 12.92
N LEU A 125 9.13 -1.22 12.21
CA LEU A 125 10.37 -1.86 12.62
C LEU A 125 11.56 -1.18 11.92
N GLU A 126 12.64 -0.93 12.66
CA GLU A 126 13.82 -0.22 12.12
C GLU A 126 14.64 -1.06 11.16
N ASN A 127 14.58 -2.39 11.30
CA ASN A 127 15.36 -3.32 10.51
C ASN A 127 14.64 -4.68 10.40
N ARG A 128 15.22 -5.58 9.62
CA ARG A 128 14.66 -6.91 9.35
C ARG A 128 15.06 -7.96 10.40
N GLN A 129 15.65 -7.57 11.54
CA GLN A 129 16.01 -8.53 12.60
C GLN A 129 14.76 -9.25 13.10
N ASN A 130 14.90 -10.54 13.38
CA ASN A 130 13.82 -11.43 13.82
C ASN A 130 12.67 -11.63 12.81
N ILE A 131 12.84 -11.24 11.55
CA ILE A 131 11.91 -11.62 10.49
C ILE A 131 12.32 -12.98 9.92
N GLN A 132 11.42 -13.95 9.97
CA GLN A 132 11.58 -15.26 9.34
C GLN A 132 10.51 -15.45 8.28
N LYS A 133 10.84 -16.18 7.20
CA LYS A 133 9.85 -16.54 6.18
C LYS A 133 9.30 -17.93 6.48
N MET A 134 8.07 -18.01 6.96
CA MET A 134 7.33 -19.27 7.03
C MET A 134 6.37 -19.33 5.84
N ASN A 135 6.40 -20.42 5.05
CA ASN A 135 5.51 -20.62 3.91
C ASN A 135 5.49 -19.46 2.88
N ARG A 136 6.65 -18.82 2.65
CA ARG A 136 6.85 -17.66 1.74
C ARG A 136 6.19 -16.35 2.20
N ILE A 137 5.53 -16.33 3.35
CA ILE A 137 5.03 -15.12 4.00
C ILE A 137 6.05 -14.72 5.07
N PRO A 138 6.45 -13.43 5.14
CA PRO A 138 7.32 -12.99 6.21
C PRO A 138 6.50 -12.87 7.50
N ASP A 139 7.03 -13.42 8.59
CA ASP A 139 6.53 -13.30 9.95
C ASP A 139 7.61 -12.66 10.83
N TYR A 140 7.20 -11.81 11.76
CA TYR A 140 8.08 -11.21 12.76
C TYR A 140 7.97 -11.98 14.08
N ILE A 141 9.11 -12.37 14.63
CA ILE A 141 9.18 -13.03 15.94
C ILE A 141 9.52 -11.96 16.99
N GLU A 142 8.55 -11.64 17.85
CA GLU A 142 8.75 -10.69 18.94
C GLU A 142 9.57 -11.36 20.05
N ALA A 143 10.84 -10.96 20.18
CA ALA A 143 11.82 -11.62 21.05
C ALA A 143 11.42 -11.61 22.55
N ALA A 144 10.60 -10.65 22.98
CA ALA A 144 10.17 -10.52 24.37
C ALA A 144 9.23 -11.65 24.84
N ASN A 145 8.44 -12.23 23.93
CA ASN A 145 7.42 -13.23 24.27
C ASN A 145 7.38 -14.42 23.27
N LEU A 146 8.27 -14.45 22.28
CA LEU A 146 8.30 -15.41 21.18
C LEU A 146 6.98 -15.48 20.38
N SER A 147 6.18 -14.40 20.41
CA SER A 147 4.95 -14.32 19.63
C SER A 147 5.27 -14.09 18.15
N ILE A 148 4.50 -14.75 17.29
CA ILE A 148 4.61 -14.60 15.83
C ILE A 148 3.58 -13.56 15.41
N LYS A 149 4.07 -12.46 14.83
CA LYS A 149 3.23 -11.37 14.34
C LYS A 149 3.34 -11.22 12.83
N PRO A 150 2.23 -10.96 12.13
CA PRO A 150 2.27 -10.61 10.72
C PRO A 150 3.21 -9.43 10.48
N VAL A 151 4.06 -9.52 9.47
CA VAL A 151 4.90 -8.39 9.04
C VAL A 151 4.63 -8.04 7.58
N SER A 152 4.70 -6.76 7.25
CA SER A 152 4.65 -6.29 5.86
C SER A 152 5.89 -5.47 5.56
N ILE A 153 6.53 -5.80 4.45
CA ILE A 153 7.78 -5.17 4.01
C ILE A 153 7.52 -4.58 2.62
N SER A 154 7.95 -3.34 2.44
CA SER A 154 7.94 -2.63 1.16
C SER A 154 9.27 -1.93 0.95
N HIS A 155 9.74 -1.94 -0.29
CA HIS A 155 10.97 -1.28 -0.68
C HIS A 155 10.81 -0.70 -2.08
N HIS A 156 11.18 0.57 -2.25
CA HIS A 156 11.27 1.23 -3.55
C HIS A 156 12.36 2.29 -3.48
N GLY A 157 13.32 2.23 -4.40
CA GLY A 157 14.44 3.17 -4.44
C GLY A 157 15.18 3.28 -3.12
N ARG A 158 15.19 4.49 -2.55
CA ARG A 158 15.91 4.80 -1.29
C ARG A 158 15.17 4.36 -0.03
N PHE A 159 13.91 3.93 -0.14
CA PHE A 159 13.03 3.74 1.01
C PHE A 159 12.68 2.28 1.24
N GLU A 160 12.76 1.88 2.51
CA GLU A 160 12.21 0.63 3.03
C GLU A 160 11.24 0.94 4.18
N ARG A 161 10.11 0.22 4.21
CA ARG A 161 9.15 0.26 5.31
C ARG A 161 8.78 -1.13 5.74
N ILE A 162 9.02 -1.42 7.01
CA ILE A 162 8.68 -2.67 7.68
C ILE A 162 7.65 -2.34 8.75
N ILE A 163 6.48 -2.99 8.70
CA ILE A 163 5.42 -2.81 9.69
C ILE A 163 4.98 -4.14 10.29
N SER A 164 4.67 -4.15 11.58
CA SER A 164 4.09 -5.29 12.31
C SER A 164 3.10 -4.83 13.37
N PHE A 165 2.39 -5.76 14.02
CA PHE A 165 1.58 -5.51 15.21
C PHE A 165 2.43 -5.52 16.51
#